data_AF-A0A9W4WHQ4-F1
#
_entry.id   AF-A0A9W4WHQ4-F1
#
_cell.length_a   1.000
_cell.length_b   1.000
_cell.length_c   1.000
_cell.angle_alpha   90.00
_cell.angle_beta   90.00
_cell.angle_gamma   90.00
#
_symmetry.space_group_name_H-M   'P 1'
#
loop_
_entity.id
_entity.type
_entity.pdbx_description
1 polymer ?
#
loop_
_entity_poly.entity_id
_entity_poly.type
_entity_poly.pdbx_seq_one_letter_code
_entity_poly.pdbx_strand_id
1 'polypeptide(L)'
;SIRRREVETQHTWHAHSGAGSALTLRSLLSLAKTLNPGDIELTPVQAWFELAARYGAQALMQEPVIEALKREFCGVVDCIHFGAIIERDAFESVVARVMAEVGVPELPWEGMDVDVGGGGGPGMAVGVPQIAA
;
A
#
# COMPACT_ATOMS: atom_id res chain seq x y z
N SER A 1 -4.78 12.84 -50.68
CA SER A 1 -4.43 11.42 -50.46
C SER A 1 -3.22 11.32 -49.57
N ILE A 2 -3.41 10.92 -48.31
CA ILE A 2 -2.35 10.68 -47.32
C ILE A 2 -2.55 9.24 -46.85
N ARG A 3 -1.62 8.34 -47.21
CA ARG A 3 -1.62 6.97 -46.70
C ARG A 3 -1.18 7.02 -45.23
N ARG A 4 -2.15 6.91 -44.32
CA ARG A 4 -1.90 6.61 -42.91
C ARG A 4 -1.31 5.20 -42.86
N ARG A 5 -0.01 5.11 -42.56
CA ARG A 5 0.66 3.84 -42.28
C ARG A 5 0.44 3.58 -40.79
N GLU A 6 -0.53 2.75 -40.45
CA GLU A 6 -0.67 2.21 -39.09
C GLU A 6 0.55 1.32 -38.83
N VAL A 7 1.40 1.75 -37.88
CA VAL A 7 2.39 0.87 -37.27
C VAL A 7 1.66 0.19 -36.12
N GLU A 8 1.08 -0.95 -36.42
CA GLU A 8 0.45 -1.83 -35.43
C GLU A 8 1.56 -2.52 -34.64
N THR A 9 2.07 -1.86 -33.60
CA THR A 9 2.91 -2.52 -32.61
C THR A 9 2.02 -3.37 -31.70
N GLN A 10 1.72 -4.59 -32.16
CA GLN A 10 1.29 -5.67 -31.29
C GLN A 10 2.41 -5.95 -30.29
N HIS A 11 2.26 -5.45 -29.06
CA HIS A 11 3.11 -5.83 -27.94
C HIS A 11 2.66 -7.20 -27.44
N THR A 12 3.09 -8.25 -28.13
CA THR A 12 2.99 -9.62 -27.61
C THR A 12 4.04 -9.78 -26.51
N TRP A 13 3.60 -9.72 -25.25
CA TRP A 13 4.46 -10.04 -24.11
C TRP A 13 4.73 -11.54 -24.10
N HIS A 14 5.77 -11.95 -24.81
CA HIS A 14 6.31 -13.29 -24.65
C HIS A 14 7.13 -13.33 -23.36
N ALA A 15 6.52 -13.81 -22.27
CA ALA A 15 7.29 -14.28 -21.13
C ALA A 15 8.17 -15.43 -21.64
N HIS A 16 9.47 -15.20 -21.78
CA HIS A 16 10.42 -16.26 -22.07
C HIS A 16 10.40 -17.21 -20.87
N SER A 17 9.70 -18.34 -21.00
CA SER A 17 9.72 -19.46 -20.06
C SER A 17 11.08 -20.19 -20.12
N GLY A 18 12.15 -19.47 -19.80
CA GLY A 18 13.48 -20.02 -19.60
C GLY A 18 13.92 -19.62 -18.20
N ALA A 19 14.01 -20.61 -17.30
CA ALA A 19 14.53 -20.53 -15.93
C ALA A 19 14.56 -19.10 -15.39
N GLY A 20 13.37 -18.56 -15.06
CA GLY A 20 13.26 -17.24 -14.46
C GLY A 20 14.17 -17.20 -13.24
N SER A 21 15.28 -16.47 -13.37
CA SER A 21 16.22 -16.14 -12.30
C SER A 21 15.42 -15.98 -11.02
N ALA A 22 15.75 -16.74 -9.98
CA ALA A 22 15.01 -16.76 -8.72
C ALA A 22 14.93 -15.35 -8.12
N LEU A 23 13.94 -14.56 -8.56
CA LEU A 23 13.70 -13.21 -8.08
C LEU A 23 13.08 -13.37 -6.71
N THR A 24 13.88 -13.14 -5.68
CA THR A 24 13.36 -13.07 -4.32
C THR A 24 12.46 -11.83 -4.20
N LEU A 25 11.46 -11.87 -3.32
CA LEU A 25 10.66 -10.69 -3.00
C LEU A 25 11.54 -9.49 -2.59
N ARG A 26 12.68 -9.76 -1.94
CA ARG A 26 13.67 -8.75 -1.60
C ARG A 26 14.31 -8.10 -2.83
N SER A 27 14.62 -8.88 -3.86
CA SER A 27 15.16 -8.39 -5.14
C SER A 27 14.13 -7.53 -5.87
N LEU A 28 12.86 -7.94 -5.91
CA LEU A 28 11.77 -7.15 -6.48
C LEU A 28 11.55 -5.85 -5.71
N LEU A 29 11.51 -5.92 -4.38
CA LEU A 29 11.35 -4.75 -3.52
C LEU A 29 12.52 -3.76 -3.69
N SER A 30 13.75 -4.25 -3.74
CA SER A 30 14.93 -3.42 -3.96
C SER A 30 14.86 -2.71 -5.32
N LEU A 31 14.51 -3.45 -6.38
CA LEU A 31 14.37 -2.88 -7.72
C LEU A 31 13.27 -1.81 -7.74
N ALA A 32 12.10 -2.11 -7.18
CA ALA A 32 10.98 -1.17 -7.11
C ALA A 32 11.35 0.12 -6.38
N LYS A 33 12.07 0.03 -5.25
CA LYS A 33 12.55 1.20 -4.50
C LYS A 33 13.57 2.04 -5.27
N THR A 34 14.32 1.44 -6.17
CA THR A 34 15.31 2.16 -6.99
C THR A 34 14.66 2.86 -8.18
N LEU A 35 13.55 2.30 -8.67
CA LEU A 35 12.81 2.81 -9.83
C LEU A 35 11.70 3.80 -9.46
N ASN A 36 11.23 3.81 -8.22
CA ASN A 36 10.26 4.80 -7.75
C ASN A 36 11.03 5.99 -7.16
N PRO A 37 11.28 7.09 -7.89
CA PRO A 37 11.66 8.34 -7.25
C PRO A 37 10.54 8.63 -6.25
N GLY A 38 10.84 8.63 -4.95
CA GLY A 38 9.82 8.63 -3.90
C GLY A 38 8.72 9.65 -4.19
N ASP A 39 7.46 9.25 -3.98
CA ASP A 39 6.29 10.04 -4.37
C ASP A 39 6.36 11.42 -3.70
N ILE A 40 6.77 12.44 -4.47
CA ILE A 40 6.87 13.83 -4.03
C ILE A 40 5.49 14.47 -3.82
N GLU A 41 4.46 13.85 -4.39
CA GLU A 41 3.07 14.27 -4.35
C GLU A 41 2.18 13.10 -3.93
N LEU A 42 1.09 13.44 -3.27
CA LEU A 42 0.07 12.54 -2.77
C LEU A 42 -1.31 13.00 -3.20
N THR A 43 -2.13 12.09 -3.67
CA THR A 43 -3.57 12.35 -3.82
C THR A 43 -4.27 12.23 -2.45
N PRO A 44 -5.38 12.95 -2.19
CA PRO A 44 -6.12 12.82 -0.93
C PRO A 44 -6.57 11.39 -0.60
N VAL A 45 -6.90 10.58 -1.62
CA VAL A 45 -7.23 9.16 -1.43
C VAL A 45 -6.02 8.36 -0.95
N GLN A 46 -4.83 8.60 -1.50
CA GLN A 46 -3.60 7.96 -1.01
C GLN A 46 -3.28 8.39 0.42
N ALA A 47 -3.38 9.69 0.71
CA ALA A 47 -3.17 10.23 2.06
C ALA A 47 -4.10 9.59 3.10
N TRP A 48 -5.38 9.36 2.74
CA TRP A 48 -6.32 8.64 3.60
C TRP A 48 -5.86 7.21 3.89
N PHE A 49 -5.43 6.46 2.88
CA PHE A 49 -4.97 5.08 3.10
C PHE A 49 -3.68 5.03 3.91
N GLU A 50 -2.76 5.97 3.71
CA GLU A 50 -1.55 6.08 4.55
C GLU A 50 -1.90 6.36 6.01
N LEU A 51 -2.80 7.32 6.26
CA LEU A 51 -3.28 7.61 7.61
C LEU A 51 -3.94 6.40 8.25
N ALA A 52 -4.87 5.75 7.53
CA ALA A 52 -5.60 4.61 8.04
C ALA A 52 -4.69 3.42 8.35
N ALA A 53 -3.61 3.23 7.57
CA ALA A 53 -2.60 2.22 7.86
C ALA A 53 -1.76 2.56 9.10
N ARG A 54 -1.43 3.83 9.32
CA ARG A 54 -0.58 4.28 10.45
C ARG A 54 -1.34 4.39 11.77
N TYR A 55 -2.60 4.82 11.77
CA TYR A 55 -3.34 5.16 13.00
C TYR A 55 -4.66 4.38 13.16
N GLY A 56 -5.11 3.69 12.12
CA GLY A 56 -6.38 2.97 12.11
C GLY A 56 -7.58 3.87 11.82
N ALA A 57 -8.47 3.41 10.96
CA ALA A 57 -9.65 4.18 10.54
C ALA A 57 -10.55 4.58 11.71
N GLN A 58 -10.70 3.73 12.73
CA GLN A 58 -11.57 4.02 13.88
C GLN A 58 -11.08 5.20 14.73
N ALA A 59 -9.76 5.35 14.89
CA ALA A 59 -9.17 6.47 15.61
C ALA A 59 -9.27 7.76 14.78
N LEU A 60 -9.01 7.68 13.46
CA LEU A 60 -9.11 8.83 12.55
C LEU A 60 -10.52 9.39 12.41
N MET A 61 -11.54 8.51 12.48
CA MET A 61 -12.94 8.90 12.37
C MET A 61 -13.51 9.50 13.66
N GLN A 62 -12.73 9.59 14.75
CA GLN A 62 -13.15 10.33 15.93
C GLN A 62 -13.26 11.82 15.57
N GLU A 63 -14.36 12.45 15.96
CA GLU A 63 -14.67 13.86 15.66
C GLU A 63 -13.51 14.84 15.93
N PRO A 64 -12.79 14.79 17.08
CA PRO A 64 -11.66 15.70 17.29
C PRO A 64 -10.50 15.48 16.31
N VAL A 65 -10.27 14.24 15.86
CA VAL A 65 -9.18 13.89 14.96
C VAL A 65 -9.52 14.33 13.53
N ILE A 66 -10.70 13.95 13.04
CA ILE A 66 -11.09 14.27 11.66
C ILE A 66 -11.25 15.78 11.45
N GLU A 67 -11.76 16.53 12.43
CA GLU A 67 -11.89 17.99 12.32
C GLU A 67 -10.53 18.69 12.40
N ALA A 68 -9.59 18.21 13.22
CA ALA A 68 -8.22 18.73 13.24
C ALA A 68 -7.51 18.48 11.90
N LEU A 69 -7.62 17.27 11.35
CA LEU A 69 -7.06 16.94 10.03
C LEU A 69 -7.66 17.82 8.92
N LYS A 70 -9.00 17.94 8.85
CA LYS A 70 -9.68 18.80 7.86
C LYS A 70 -9.22 20.26 7.94
N ARG A 71 -9.07 20.78 9.16
CA ARG A 71 -8.60 22.15 9.38
C ARG A 71 -7.17 22.35 8.90
N GLU A 72 -6.26 21.45 9.27
CA GLU A 72 -4.83 21.60 8.98
C GLU A 72 -4.46 21.28 7.53
N PHE A 73 -5.24 20.44 6.83
CA PHE A 73 -5.07 20.23 5.39
C PHE A 73 -5.62 21.40 4.54
N CYS A 74 -6.41 22.30 5.12
CA CYS A 74 -6.88 23.49 4.42
C CYS A 74 -5.69 24.38 4.05
N GLY A 75 -5.56 24.71 2.76
CA GLY A 75 -4.45 25.52 2.24
C GLY A 75 -3.17 24.74 1.92
N VAL A 76 -3.15 23.42 2.17
CA VAL A 76 -2.06 22.50 1.79
C VAL A 76 -2.46 21.61 0.60
N VAL A 77 -3.77 21.40 0.40
CA VAL A 77 -4.30 20.63 -0.71
C VAL A 77 -4.49 21.54 -1.93
N ASP A 78 -3.82 21.22 -3.04
CA ASP A 78 -3.96 21.92 -4.31
C ASP A 78 -4.94 21.20 -5.23
N CYS A 79 -6.04 21.89 -5.57
CA CYS A 79 -7.03 21.38 -6.52
C CYS A 79 -6.62 21.70 -7.96
N ILE A 80 -6.14 20.68 -8.69
CA ILE A 80 -5.69 20.80 -10.07
C ILE A 80 -6.71 20.20 -11.05
N HIS A 81 -7.31 21.03 -11.90
CA HIS A 81 -8.32 20.61 -12.88
C HIS A 81 -9.49 19.79 -12.28
N PHE A 82 -9.38 18.45 -12.31
CA PHE A 82 -10.37 17.49 -11.81
C PHE A 82 -9.85 16.64 -10.64
N GLY A 83 -8.65 16.92 -10.14
CA GLY A 83 -7.99 16.20 -9.06
C GLY A 83 -7.51 17.11 -7.95
N ALA A 84 -6.91 16.50 -6.93
CA ALA A 84 -6.27 17.20 -5.84
C ALA A 84 -4.94 16.51 -5.52
N ILE A 85 -3.95 17.31 -5.18
CA ILE A 85 -2.61 16.87 -4.81
C ILE A 85 -2.18 17.51 -3.49
N ILE A 86 -1.25 16.86 -2.81
CA ILE A 86 -0.67 17.27 -1.54
C ILE A 86 0.82 17.01 -1.66
N GLU A 87 1.67 18.00 -1.40
CA GLU A 87 3.11 17.76 -1.32
C GLU A 87 3.42 16.82 -0.15
N ARG A 88 4.32 15.85 -0.36
CA ARG A 88 4.62 14.84 0.66
C ARG A 88 5.13 15.45 1.97
N ASP A 89 6.03 16.43 1.91
CA ASP A 89 6.57 17.07 3.11
C ASP A 89 5.48 17.83 3.89
N ALA A 90 4.56 18.45 3.17
CA ALA A 90 3.43 19.15 3.77
C ALA A 90 2.45 18.17 4.44
N PHE A 91 2.20 17.01 3.81
CA PHE A 91 1.45 15.91 4.41
C PHE A 91 2.09 15.45 5.73
N GLU A 92 3.36 15.06 5.72
CA GLU A 92 4.05 14.58 6.93
C GLU A 92 4.06 15.63 8.05
N SER A 93 4.26 16.91 7.71
CA SER A 93 4.22 18.03 8.64
C SER A 93 2.85 18.23 9.30
N VAL A 94 1.77 18.19 8.52
CA VAL A 94 0.39 18.30 9.03
C VAL A 94 0.08 17.13 9.96
N VAL A 95 0.39 15.91 9.54
CA VAL A 95 0.08 14.70 10.32
C VAL A 95 0.82 14.68 11.65
N ALA A 96 2.12 14.95 11.65
CA ALA A 96 2.90 15.01 12.88
C ALA A 96 2.35 16.04 13.87
N ARG A 97 1.94 17.21 13.38
CA ARG A 97 1.35 18.28 14.21
C ARG A 97 -0.01 17.89 14.79
N VAL A 98 -0.93 17.38 13.96
CA VAL A 98 -2.28 17.01 14.38
C VAL A 98 -2.25 15.85 15.38
N MET A 99 -1.44 14.81 15.12
CA MET A 99 -1.40 13.64 16.00
C MET A 99 -0.77 13.97 17.36
N ALA A 100 0.23 14.87 17.39
CA ALA A 100 0.78 15.40 18.64
C ALA A 100 -0.23 16.26 19.42
N GLU A 101 -1.05 17.06 18.72
CA GLU A 101 -2.10 17.88 19.34
C GLU A 101 -3.21 17.02 19.95
N VAL A 102 -3.70 16.02 19.21
CA VAL A 102 -4.87 15.21 19.61
C VAL A 102 -4.46 13.99 20.47
N GLY A 103 -3.18 13.64 20.50
CA GLY A 103 -2.64 12.57 21.36
C GLY A 103 -2.95 11.16 20.86
N VAL A 104 -3.11 10.97 19.55
CA VAL A 104 -3.33 9.64 18.95
C VAL A 104 -1.98 8.99 18.65
N PRO A 105 -1.64 7.86 19.30
CA PRO A 105 -0.40 7.15 19.00
C PRO A 105 -0.49 6.42 17.65
N GLU A 106 0.65 6.27 16.99
CA GLU A 106 0.75 5.35 15.85
C GLU A 106 0.46 3.91 16.28
N LEU A 107 -0.19 3.16 15.39
CA LEU A 107 -0.39 1.74 15.60
C LEU A 107 0.98 1.05 15.69
N PRO A 108 1.20 0.20 16.71
CA PRO A 108 2.31 -0.73 16.67
C PRO A 108 2.19 -1.56 15.39
N TRP A 109 3.26 -1.69 14.62
CA TRP A 109 3.34 -2.52 13.42
C TRP A 109 3.25 -4.04 13.73
N GLU A 110 2.57 -4.43 14.80
CA GLU A 110 2.39 -5.83 15.19
C GLU A 110 1.38 -6.50 14.26
N GLY A 111 1.87 -7.36 13.34
CA GLY A 111 1.02 -8.38 12.70
C GLY A 111 1.04 -8.48 11.18
N MET A 112 2.08 -8.03 10.47
CA MET A 112 2.43 -8.65 9.19
C MET A 112 3.69 -9.51 9.36
N ASP A 113 3.60 -10.49 10.27
CA ASP A 113 4.45 -11.68 10.18
C ASP A 113 4.06 -12.40 8.89
N VAL A 114 4.72 -12.04 7.79
CA VAL A 114 4.77 -12.90 6.60
C VAL A 114 5.51 -14.15 7.03
N ASP A 115 4.74 -15.19 7.38
CA ASP A 115 5.19 -16.49 7.87
C ASP A 115 6.37 -17.01 7.02
N VAL A 116 7.58 -16.78 7.52
CA VAL A 116 8.83 -17.26 6.93
C VAL A 116 9.06 -18.67 7.47
N GLY A 117 8.43 -19.63 6.79
CA GLY A 117 8.89 -21.01 6.72
C GLY A 117 8.38 -21.97 7.79
N GLY A 118 7.54 -22.90 7.35
CA GLY A 118 7.24 -24.13 8.08
C GLY A 118 6.56 -25.16 7.20
N GLY A 119 7.33 -25.86 6.37
CA GLY A 119 6.83 -26.99 5.58
C GLY A 119 6.27 -28.10 6.48
N GLY A 120 5.03 -28.47 6.27
CA GLY A 120 4.38 -29.62 6.92
C GLY A 120 3.07 -29.93 6.23
N GLY A 121 3.11 -30.80 5.22
CA GLY A 121 1.91 -31.25 4.51
C GLY A 121 0.94 -31.97 5.46
N PRO A 122 -0.39 -31.90 5.23
CA PRO A 122 -1.34 -32.60 6.07
C PRO A 122 -1.25 -34.11 5.79
N GLY A 123 -0.69 -34.85 6.75
CA GLY A 123 -0.75 -36.30 6.80
C GLY A 123 -2.19 -36.75 7.04
N MET A 124 -2.72 -37.57 6.13
CA MET A 124 -3.98 -38.29 6.28
C MET A 124 -3.90 -39.26 7.46
N ALA A 125 -4.58 -38.96 8.57
CA ALA A 125 -4.80 -39.91 9.64
C ALA A 125 -6.13 -40.65 9.39
N VAL A 126 -6.04 -41.86 8.81
CA VAL A 126 -7.17 -42.78 8.70
C VAL A 126 -7.38 -43.43 10.06
N GLY A 127 -8.36 -42.93 10.82
CA GLY A 127 -8.82 -43.55 12.07
C GLY A 127 -9.95 -44.54 11.79
N VAL A 128 -9.67 -45.83 11.93
CA VAL A 128 -10.68 -46.90 11.96
C VAL A 128 -11.30 -46.95 13.36
N PRO A 129 -12.64 -46.89 13.54
CA PRO A 129 -13.24 -47.08 14.85
C PRO A 129 -13.37 -48.58 15.16
N GLN A 130 -12.77 -49.03 16.26
CA GLN A 130 -13.01 -50.34 16.87
C GLN A 130 -14.33 -50.30 17.65
N ILE A 131 -15.21 -51.25 17.35
CA ILE A 131 -16.50 -51.45 18.03
C ILE A 131 -16.26 -52.47 19.14
N ALA A 132 -16.50 -52.10 20.40
CA ALA A 132 -16.52 -53.04 21.52
C ALA A 132 -17.95 -53.58 21.73
N ALA A 133 -18.02 -54.88 22.05
CA ALA A 133 -19.21 -55.71 22.15
C ALA A 133 -20.17 -55.34 23.29
#